data_AF-A0A957FXC3-F1
#
_entry.id   AF-A0A957FXC3-F1
#
_cell.length_a   1.000
_cell.length_b   1.000
_cell.length_c   1.000
_cell.angle_alpha   90.00
_cell.angle_beta   90.00
_cell.angle_gamma   90.00
#
_symmetry.space_group_name_H-M   'P 1'
#
loop_
_entity.id
_entity.type
_entity.pdbx_description
1 polymer ?
#
loop_
_entity_poly.entity_id
_entity_poly.type
_entity_poly.pdbx_seq_one_letter_code
_entity_poly.pdbx_strand_id
1 'polypeptide(L)'
;MSKSKGGGRVQRPTAVKSRGRINRTMEPSGRKVRSSLQTARNKARESANERAVRAAKAGRVAPNIARRPAAQPAPRQTNDFRRIQNARRQQQVLNRQQRRVAAVGGAAAAGAVVASQAGQVARPRRRQVNTGAAGGNLTPELQQAMSSVQSQYAQLEAEAQLSEVYEDIGRMDAQLTELSLELDELESRGYVHGASIDDRIELFSQKWEALQPKLEEELKRQVALLDTGLDDVESKVNAMQGQPSQGTIQAAQTAAAGFDSRVNAAERSIAGLYEEVKSQLYQISYELRQIDWMLDHLETATDISLYEAEGPLAAVEAEWQQDGEEGPDGILYLTDQRMLFEQREEVVTKKLFGIIKTDSEMIQGLLWDVDTEDIEEIKHAREGGFLGMGKDEIIEFVFSADASISRARFKLGGQKAEDWVKLIRRVMSGEIDQDRADDYVEELEEAVAVNAAFPESCPNCRGPLEAPPRGVASIQCPYCDATITPIKDEE
;
A
#
# COMPACT_ATOMS: atom_id res chain seq x y z
N MET A 1 -4.21 -35.80 72.78
CA MET A 1 -3.78 -37.20 72.60
C MET A 1 -4.37 -37.73 71.30
N SER A 2 -3.52 -38.37 70.50
CA SER A 2 -3.74 -39.23 69.32
C SER A 2 -4.60 -38.80 68.11
N LYS A 3 -3.90 -38.85 66.97
CA LYS A 3 -4.29 -38.71 65.55
C LYS A 3 -5.16 -39.88 65.06
N SER A 4 -5.97 -39.63 64.02
CA SER A 4 -6.28 -40.62 62.98
C SER A 4 -6.65 -39.91 61.66
N LYS A 5 -5.86 -40.17 60.62
CA LYS A 5 -6.09 -39.80 59.21
C LYS A 5 -6.50 -41.08 58.46
N GLY A 6 -7.57 -41.03 57.67
CA GLY A 6 -7.93 -42.08 56.71
C GLY A 6 -8.00 -41.51 55.30
N GLY A 7 -7.08 -41.93 54.42
CA GLY A 7 -7.07 -41.62 53.00
C GLY A 7 -7.53 -42.83 52.17
N GLY A 8 -8.37 -42.59 51.17
CA GLY A 8 -8.79 -43.58 50.17
C GLY A 8 -8.05 -43.38 48.85
N ARG A 9 -7.39 -44.44 48.38
CA ARG A 9 -6.63 -44.53 47.13
C ARG A 9 -7.34 -45.54 46.24
N VAL A 10 -7.75 -45.16 45.02
CA VAL A 10 -8.33 -46.08 44.04
C VAL A 10 -7.25 -46.59 43.09
N GLN A 11 -7.31 -47.90 42.83
CA GLN A 11 -6.34 -48.72 42.12
C GLN A 11 -6.45 -48.60 40.59
N ARG A 12 -5.30 -48.81 39.93
CA ARG A 12 -5.15 -49.17 38.50
C ARG A 12 -5.64 -50.60 38.23
N PRO A 13 -5.84 -50.94 36.95
CA PRO A 13 -5.27 -52.17 36.42
C PRO A 13 -4.30 -51.97 35.23
N THR A 14 -3.25 -52.78 35.30
CA THR A 14 -2.29 -53.32 34.31
C THR A 14 -2.98 -54.02 33.13
N ALA A 15 -2.39 -54.41 31.99
CA ALA A 15 -1.11 -54.26 31.28
C ALA A 15 -1.23 -55.14 30.00
N VAL A 16 -0.59 -54.83 28.86
CA VAL A 16 -0.03 -55.85 27.93
C VAL A 16 1.21 -55.28 27.19
N LYS A 17 2.26 -56.12 27.14
CA LYS A 17 3.59 -55.94 26.53
C LYS A 17 3.60 -56.29 25.03
N SER A 18 4.52 -55.72 24.23
CA SER A 18 5.62 -56.49 23.60
C SER A 18 6.57 -55.68 22.67
N ARG A 19 7.88 -55.90 22.90
CA ARG A 19 9.07 -56.04 22.00
C ARG A 19 9.26 -55.04 20.82
N GLY A 20 10.44 -54.47 20.54
CA GLY A 20 11.80 -54.72 21.04
C GLY A 20 12.87 -53.72 20.53
N ARG A 21 14.04 -53.74 21.23
CA ARG A 21 15.47 -53.60 20.81
C ARG A 21 15.72 -53.10 19.36
N ILE A 22 16.66 -52.18 19.01
CA ILE A 22 18.09 -51.96 19.34
C ILE A 22 18.51 -50.56 18.81
N ASN A 23 19.37 -49.79 19.52
CA ASN A 23 20.53 -49.02 18.99
C ASN A 23 21.09 -48.07 20.07
N ARG A 24 22.31 -48.32 20.57
CA ARG A 24 23.63 -47.92 20.06
C ARG A 24 23.98 -46.47 20.45
N THR A 25 24.77 -46.38 21.51
CA THR A 25 25.47 -45.21 22.04
C THR A 25 26.39 -44.58 20.98
N MET A 26 26.35 -43.25 20.83
CA MET A 26 27.40 -42.46 20.21
C MET A 26 27.69 -41.20 21.04
N GLU A 27 28.98 -40.97 21.27
CA GLU A 27 29.59 -39.83 21.98
C GLU A 27 29.48 -38.51 21.18
N PRO A 28 29.54 -37.33 21.84
CA PRO A 28 29.63 -36.05 21.16
C PRO A 28 31.10 -35.57 21.05
N SER A 29 31.71 -35.74 19.88
CA SER A 29 32.96 -35.09 19.49
C SER A 29 32.70 -34.09 18.35
N GLY A 30 32.53 -32.81 18.67
CA GLY A 30 32.24 -31.79 17.65
C GLY A 30 32.47 -30.33 18.05
N ARG A 31 33.01 -30.05 19.24
CA ARG A 31 33.13 -28.66 19.76
C ARG A 31 34.46 -27.96 19.47
N LYS A 32 35.48 -28.65 18.95
CA LYS A 32 36.83 -28.08 18.75
C LYS A 32 37.14 -27.60 17.32
N VAL A 33 36.28 -27.88 16.32
CA VAL A 33 36.54 -27.50 14.92
C VAL A 33 35.92 -26.14 14.53
N ARG A 34 34.91 -25.66 15.28
CA ARG A 34 34.26 -24.36 14.97
C ARG A 34 35.04 -23.14 15.44
N SER A 35 35.88 -23.24 16.49
CA SER A 35 36.66 -22.07 16.96
C SER A 35 37.90 -21.78 16.11
N SER A 36 38.47 -22.77 15.42
CA SER A 36 39.67 -22.56 14.58
C SER A 36 39.35 -21.85 13.26
N LEU A 37 38.18 -22.10 12.66
CA LEU A 37 37.71 -21.44 11.44
C LEU A 37 37.36 -19.96 11.67
N GLN A 38 36.86 -19.62 12.86
CA GLN A 38 36.49 -18.24 13.20
C GLN A 38 37.74 -17.37 13.44
N THR A 39 38.77 -17.93 14.08
CA THR A 39 40.06 -17.26 14.25
C THR A 39 40.79 -17.06 12.92
N ALA A 40 40.68 -18.02 11.98
CA ALA A 40 41.28 -17.88 10.65
C ALA A 40 40.59 -16.79 9.80
N ARG A 41 39.25 -16.67 9.87
CA ARG A 41 38.49 -15.61 9.20
C ARG A 41 38.81 -14.22 9.74
N ASN A 42 38.97 -14.09 11.05
CA ASN A 42 39.32 -12.80 11.66
C ASN A 42 40.74 -12.37 11.27
N LYS A 43 41.70 -13.30 11.24
CA LYS A 43 43.08 -13.02 10.78
C LYS A 43 43.15 -12.63 9.30
N ALA A 44 42.31 -13.22 8.46
CA ALA A 44 42.23 -12.87 7.03
C ALA A 44 41.62 -11.47 6.82
N ARG A 45 40.61 -11.08 7.61
CA ARG A 45 40.05 -9.72 7.58
C ARG A 45 41.04 -8.67 8.06
N GLU A 46 41.76 -8.95 9.14
CA GLU A 46 42.75 -8.02 9.70
C GLU A 46 43.92 -7.79 8.72
N SER A 47 44.39 -8.85 8.06
CA SER A 47 45.44 -8.75 7.03
C SER A 47 44.96 -8.20 5.68
N ALA A 48 43.66 -8.18 5.40
CA ALA A 48 43.08 -7.44 4.27
C ALA A 48 42.97 -5.94 4.59
N ASN A 49 42.56 -5.59 5.81
CA ASN A 49 42.48 -4.20 6.26
C ASN A 49 43.87 -3.55 6.36
N GLU A 50 44.88 -4.27 6.84
CA GLU A 50 46.26 -3.77 6.86
C GLU A 50 46.83 -3.55 5.44
N ARG A 51 46.41 -4.35 4.46
CA ARG A 51 46.79 -4.13 3.04
C ARG A 51 46.09 -2.93 2.44
N ALA A 52 44.80 -2.72 2.74
CA ALA A 52 44.05 -1.55 2.29
C ALA A 52 44.64 -0.26 2.88
N VAL A 53 44.98 -0.25 4.17
CA VAL A 53 45.61 0.90 4.84
C VAL A 53 47.03 1.17 4.32
N ARG A 54 47.81 0.12 3.99
CA ARG A 54 49.11 0.28 3.32
C ARG A 54 49.00 0.77 1.88
N ALA A 55 47.96 0.39 1.14
CA ALA A 55 47.71 0.90 -0.21
C ALA A 55 47.32 2.38 -0.19
N ALA A 56 46.52 2.82 0.79
CA ALA A 56 46.15 4.22 0.99
C ALA A 56 47.35 5.10 1.41
N LYS A 57 48.28 4.57 2.21
CA LYS A 57 49.51 5.28 2.61
C LYS A 57 50.59 5.33 1.53
N ALA A 58 50.49 4.53 0.47
CA ALA A 58 51.52 4.44 -0.56
C ALA A 58 51.40 5.48 -1.69
N GLY A 59 50.48 6.44 -1.60
CA GLY A 59 50.44 7.60 -2.51
C GLY A 59 50.38 7.24 -4.00
N ARG A 60 49.78 6.10 -4.36
CA ARG A 60 49.53 5.78 -5.77
C ARG A 60 48.30 6.55 -6.23
N VAL A 61 48.59 7.63 -6.96
CA VAL A 61 47.67 8.38 -7.80
C VAL A 61 46.75 7.38 -8.52
N ALA A 62 45.44 7.47 -8.25
CA ALA A 62 44.43 6.72 -8.96
C ALA A 62 44.53 7.05 -10.46
N PRO A 63 44.45 6.07 -11.36
CA PRO A 63 44.39 6.37 -12.78
C PRO A 63 43.12 7.19 -13.03
N ASN A 64 43.31 8.30 -13.73
CA ASN A 64 42.28 9.17 -14.25
C ASN A 64 41.29 8.31 -15.04
N ILE A 65 40.11 8.05 -14.48
CA ILE A 65 39.03 7.34 -15.14
C ILE A 65 38.58 8.27 -16.27
N ALA A 66 39.04 7.99 -17.47
CA ALA A 66 38.53 8.61 -18.68
C ALA A 66 37.01 8.37 -18.68
N ARG A 67 36.25 9.46 -18.65
CA ARG A 67 34.80 9.45 -18.84
C ARG A 67 34.48 8.62 -20.08
N ARG A 68 33.86 7.46 -19.87
CA ARG A 68 33.17 6.72 -20.93
C ARG A 68 32.15 7.71 -21.53
N PRO A 69 32.07 7.86 -22.86
CA PRO A 69 31.04 8.71 -23.45
C PRO A 69 29.67 8.25 -22.95
N ALA A 70 28.86 9.20 -22.50
CA ALA A 70 27.50 8.94 -22.05
C ALA A 70 26.76 8.08 -23.07
N ALA A 71 25.99 7.11 -22.58
CA ALA A 71 25.04 6.37 -23.41
C ALA A 71 24.24 7.38 -24.24
N GLN A 72 24.15 7.14 -25.55
CA GLN A 72 23.39 8.01 -26.43
C GLN A 72 21.93 8.02 -25.94
N PRO A 73 21.29 9.19 -25.81
CA PRO A 73 19.89 9.25 -25.43
C PRO A 73 19.07 8.49 -26.47
N ALA A 74 18.12 7.69 -26.00
CA ALA A 74 17.14 7.03 -26.85
C ALA A 74 16.52 8.04 -27.84
N PRO A 75 16.24 7.64 -29.10
CA PRO A 75 15.62 8.53 -30.07
C PRO A 75 14.31 9.07 -29.51
N ARG A 76 14.24 10.39 -29.33
CA ARG A 76 13.03 11.08 -28.84
C ARG A 76 11.87 10.76 -29.77
N GLN A 77 10.89 10.01 -29.29
CA GLN A 77 9.60 9.87 -29.97
C GLN A 77 8.99 11.27 -30.11
N THR A 78 8.52 11.61 -31.31
CA THR A 78 7.98 12.94 -31.60
C THR A 78 6.63 13.13 -30.89
N ASN A 79 6.32 14.38 -30.51
CA ASN A 79 5.08 14.74 -29.81
C ASN A 79 3.79 14.28 -30.53
N ASP A 80 3.86 14.03 -31.84
CA ASP A 80 2.71 13.60 -32.65
C ASP A 80 2.36 12.12 -32.46
N PHE A 81 3.35 11.25 -32.21
CA PHE A 81 3.09 9.83 -31.90
C PHE A 81 2.41 9.67 -30.54
N ARG A 82 2.89 10.39 -29.52
CA ARG A 82 2.25 10.44 -28.18
C ARG A 82 0.78 10.87 -28.29
N ARG A 83 0.45 11.86 -29.14
CA ARG A 83 -0.94 12.32 -29.31
C ARG A 83 -1.86 11.25 -29.92
N ILE A 84 -1.37 10.50 -30.91
CA ILE A 84 -2.19 9.49 -31.60
C ILE A 84 -2.43 8.27 -30.68
N GLN A 85 -1.40 7.83 -29.96
CA GLN A 85 -1.55 6.75 -28.98
C GLN A 85 -2.49 7.15 -27.84
N ASN A 86 -2.33 8.34 -27.27
CA ASN A 86 -3.21 8.85 -26.22
C ASN A 86 -4.67 8.96 -26.70
N ALA A 87 -4.91 9.35 -27.96
CA ALA A 87 -6.27 9.44 -28.51
C ALA A 87 -6.95 8.06 -28.67
N ARG A 88 -6.21 7.02 -29.08
CA ARG A 88 -6.74 5.65 -29.16
C ARG A 88 -7.07 5.11 -27.78
N ARG A 89 -6.15 5.28 -26.82
CA ARG A 89 -6.33 4.87 -25.41
C ARG A 89 -7.55 5.56 -24.77
N GLN A 90 -7.70 6.88 -24.97
CA GLN A 90 -8.86 7.62 -24.49
C GLN A 90 -10.18 7.08 -25.04
N GLN A 91 -10.22 6.69 -26.32
CA GLN A 91 -11.45 6.18 -26.92
C GLN A 91 -11.87 4.80 -26.36
N GLN A 92 -10.90 3.92 -26.06
CA GLN A 92 -11.17 2.62 -25.44
C GLN A 92 -11.69 2.77 -24.01
N VAL A 93 -11.03 3.61 -23.20
CA VAL A 93 -11.46 3.90 -21.82
C VAL A 93 -12.87 4.51 -21.80
N LEU A 94 -13.18 5.47 -22.67
CA LEU A 94 -14.53 6.07 -22.74
C LEU A 94 -15.62 5.02 -23.04
N ASN A 95 -15.33 4.03 -23.87
CA ASN A 95 -16.28 2.94 -24.15
C ASN A 95 -16.47 2.03 -22.93
N ARG A 96 -15.41 1.78 -22.14
CA ARG A 96 -15.46 0.99 -20.89
C ARG A 96 -16.23 1.73 -19.80
N GLN A 97 -15.94 3.02 -19.59
CA GLN A 97 -16.68 3.89 -18.65
C GLN A 97 -18.18 3.87 -18.95
N GLN A 98 -18.58 3.98 -20.22
CA GLN A 98 -20.00 3.90 -20.60
C GLN A 98 -20.65 2.57 -20.24
N ARG A 99 -19.92 1.45 -20.40
CA ARG A 99 -20.42 0.11 -20.01
C ARG A 99 -20.48 -0.06 -18.49
N ARG A 100 -19.50 0.48 -17.75
CA ARG A 100 -19.43 0.43 -16.29
C ARG A 100 -20.51 1.28 -15.63
N VAL A 101 -20.72 2.51 -16.08
CA VAL A 101 -21.78 3.38 -15.57
C VAL A 101 -23.15 2.73 -15.77
N ALA A 102 -23.37 1.99 -16.86
CA ALA A 102 -24.60 1.24 -17.07
C ALA A 102 -24.78 0.05 -16.09
N ALA A 103 -23.70 -0.63 -15.71
CA ALA A 103 -23.72 -1.74 -14.75
C ALA A 103 -23.83 -1.25 -13.30
N VAL A 104 -23.02 -0.27 -12.92
CA VAL A 104 -22.95 0.31 -11.56
C VAL A 104 -24.17 1.19 -11.25
N GLY A 105 -24.75 1.86 -12.26
CA GLY A 105 -25.99 2.64 -12.11
C GLY A 105 -27.18 1.80 -11.61
N GLY A 106 -27.17 0.48 -11.86
CA GLY A 106 -28.14 -0.45 -11.27
C GLY A 106 -27.93 -0.69 -9.77
N ALA A 107 -26.67 -0.74 -9.31
CA ALA A 107 -26.31 -0.97 -7.91
C ALA A 107 -26.42 0.30 -7.05
N ALA A 108 -25.99 1.45 -7.57
CA ALA A 108 -26.09 2.74 -6.86
C ALA A 108 -27.55 3.16 -6.59
N ALA A 109 -28.48 2.79 -7.48
CA ALA A 109 -29.92 3.00 -7.27
C ALA A 109 -30.45 2.19 -6.08
N ALA A 110 -29.85 1.04 -5.73
CA ALA A 110 -30.22 0.25 -4.56
C ALA A 110 -29.66 0.87 -3.26
N GLY A 111 -28.40 1.31 -3.24
CA GLY A 111 -27.78 1.94 -2.07
C GLY A 111 -28.43 3.29 -1.66
N ALA A 112 -28.79 4.12 -2.65
CA ALA A 112 -29.53 5.37 -2.40
C ALA A 112 -30.91 5.13 -1.74
N VAL A 113 -31.54 3.98 -2.02
CA VAL A 113 -32.80 3.60 -1.38
C VAL A 113 -32.57 3.25 0.10
N VAL A 114 -31.48 2.57 0.45
CA VAL A 114 -31.15 2.22 1.85
C VAL A 114 -30.86 3.47 2.69
N ALA A 115 -30.05 4.41 2.18
CA ALA A 115 -29.77 5.68 2.86
C ALA A 115 -31.05 6.55 3.00
N SER A 116 -31.91 6.57 1.99
CA SER A 116 -33.20 7.27 2.06
C SER A 116 -34.19 6.60 3.04
N GLN A 117 -34.12 5.28 3.21
CA GLN A 117 -34.94 4.54 4.17
C GLN A 117 -34.47 4.73 5.61
N ALA A 118 -33.16 4.84 5.85
CA ALA A 118 -32.62 5.19 7.17
C ALA A 118 -33.13 6.56 7.66
N GLY A 119 -33.24 7.54 6.75
CA GLY A 119 -33.86 8.86 7.04
C GLY A 119 -35.39 8.83 7.15
N GLN A 120 -36.06 7.77 6.67
CA GLN A 120 -37.52 7.63 6.68
C GLN A 120 -38.06 6.74 7.80
N VAL A 121 -37.22 6.17 8.66
CA VAL A 121 -37.66 5.68 9.98
C VAL A 121 -37.91 6.89 10.88
N ALA A 122 -38.82 7.76 10.46
CA ALA A 122 -39.39 8.82 11.26
C ALA A 122 -40.20 8.13 12.36
N ARG A 123 -39.55 7.91 13.51
CA ARG A 123 -40.25 7.54 14.74
C ARG A 123 -41.43 8.49 14.92
N PRO A 124 -42.62 8.01 15.30
CA PRO A 124 -43.69 8.90 15.70
C PRO A 124 -43.12 9.86 16.76
N ARG A 125 -43.21 11.17 16.51
CA ARG A 125 -42.69 12.22 17.41
C ARG A 125 -43.07 11.86 18.83
N ARG A 126 -42.09 11.37 19.59
CA ARG A 126 -42.26 11.08 21.01
C ARG A 126 -42.72 12.37 21.66
N ARG A 127 -43.77 12.24 22.48
CA ARG A 127 -44.45 13.35 23.12
C ARG A 127 -43.38 14.17 23.84
N GLN A 128 -43.12 15.38 23.36
CA GLN A 128 -42.16 16.31 23.96
C GLN A 128 -42.41 16.30 25.46
N VAL A 129 -41.37 15.93 26.22
CA VAL A 129 -41.43 15.89 27.67
C VAL A 129 -41.74 17.31 28.13
N ASN A 130 -42.97 17.51 28.60
CA ASN A 130 -43.41 18.79 29.11
C ASN A 130 -42.56 19.09 30.35
N THR A 131 -41.65 20.06 30.23
CA THR A 131 -40.93 20.67 31.35
C THR A 131 -41.91 21.53 32.15
N GLY A 132 -42.91 20.89 32.77
CA GLY A 132 -43.81 21.53 33.71
C GLY A 132 -43.02 22.00 34.92
N ALA A 133 -42.98 23.31 35.13
CA ALA A 133 -42.30 23.95 36.25
C ALA A 133 -42.89 23.49 37.60
N ALA A 134 -42.32 22.43 38.18
CA ALA A 134 -42.53 22.08 39.58
C ALA A 134 -41.64 23.00 40.45
N GLY A 135 -42.24 24.10 40.91
CA GLY A 135 -41.59 25.15 41.72
C GLY A 135 -41.25 24.73 43.16
N GLY A 136 -40.38 23.74 43.32
CA GLY A 136 -39.66 23.48 44.57
C GLY A 136 -38.23 24.01 44.48
N ASN A 137 -37.72 24.63 45.54
CA ASN A 137 -36.31 25.07 45.64
C ASN A 137 -35.39 23.83 45.63
N LEU A 138 -35.07 23.30 44.45
CA LEU A 138 -34.03 22.30 44.27
C LEU A 138 -32.67 22.91 44.60
N THR A 139 -31.78 22.10 45.18
CA THR A 139 -30.40 22.54 45.37
C THR A 139 -29.73 22.71 44.00
N PRO A 140 -28.79 23.67 43.84
CA PRO A 140 -28.06 23.86 42.58
C PRO A 140 -27.38 22.58 42.08
N GLU A 141 -26.90 21.74 43.01
CA GLU A 141 -26.26 20.46 42.71
C GLU A 141 -27.21 19.45 42.07
N LEU A 142 -28.44 19.32 42.60
CA LEU A 142 -29.47 18.44 42.02
C LEU A 142 -29.87 18.92 40.63
N GLN A 143 -29.98 20.24 40.44
CA GLN A 143 -30.33 20.83 39.15
C GLN A 143 -29.24 20.56 38.09
N GLN A 144 -27.97 20.68 38.46
CA GLN A 144 -26.84 20.35 37.58
C GLN A 144 -26.79 18.86 37.25
N ALA A 145 -27.07 17.98 38.21
CA ALA A 145 -27.11 16.54 37.97
C ALA A 145 -28.25 16.15 37.02
N MET A 146 -29.43 16.76 37.18
CA MET A 146 -30.56 16.55 36.28
C MET A 146 -30.27 17.02 34.86
N SER A 147 -29.66 18.20 34.68
CA SER A 147 -29.32 18.70 33.34
C SER A 147 -28.27 17.81 32.65
N SER A 148 -27.29 17.29 33.40
CA SER A 148 -26.32 16.32 32.89
C SER A 148 -27.00 15.05 32.36
N VAL A 149 -27.92 14.46 33.13
CA VAL A 149 -28.69 13.26 32.71
C VAL A 149 -29.55 13.55 31.49
N GLN A 150 -30.17 14.73 31.42
CA GLN A 150 -30.98 15.13 30.26
C GLN A 150 -30.13 15.25 28.99
N SER A 151 -28.95 15.88 29.07
CA SER A 151 -28.02 15.97 27.95
C SER A 151 -27.53 14.59 27.51
N GLN A 152 -27.17 13.72 28.45
CA GLN A 152 -26.75 12.35 28.15
C GLN A 152 -27.86 11.54 27.49
N TYR A 153 -29.11 11.65 27.96
CA TYR A 153 -30.25 10.99 27.34
C TYR A 153 -30.48 11.46 25.89
N ALA A 154 -30.39 12.77 25.63
CA ALA A 154 -30.57 13.31 24.28
C ALA A 154 -29.48 12.81 23.31
N GLN A 155 -28.23 12.70 23.78
CA GLN A 155 -27.14 12.11 23.02
C GLN A 155 -27.40 10.62 22.72
N LEU A 156 -27.77 9.84 23.75
CA LEU A 156 -28.08 8.42 23.60
C LEU A 156 -29.28 8.14 22.69
N GLU A 157 -30.27 9.02 22.67
CA GLU A 157 -31.40 8.93 21.75
C GLU A 157 -30.96 9.09 20.29
N ALA A 158 -29.96 9.93 20.01
CA ALA A 158 -29.39 10.10 18.68
C ALA A 158 -28.50 8.89 18.30
N GLU A 159 -27.61 8.46 19.19
CA GLU A 159 -26.70 7.33 18.95
C GLU A 159 -27.46 6.00 18.81
N ALA A 160 -28.57 5.80 19.53
CA ALA A 160 -29.41 4.61 19.43
C ALA A 160 -30.01 4.38 18.03
N GLN A 161 -30.00 5.41 17.16
CA GLN A 161 -30.45 5.30 15.77
C GLN A 161 -29.39 4.68 14.86
N LEU A 162 -28.15 4.55 15.35
CA LEU A 162 -27.00 3.99 14.62
C LEU A 162 -26.75 4.71 13.28
N SER A 163 -27.03 6.02 13.22
CA SER A 163 -26.92 6.83 12.01
C SER A 163 -25.51 6.82 11.42
N GLU A 164 -24.48 6.86 12.26
CA GLU A 164 -23.08 6.77 11.82
C GLU A 164 -22.77 5.45 11.10
N VAL A 165 -23.41 4.35 11.50
CA VAL A 165 -23.25 3.05 10.86
C VAL A 165 -23.92 3.04 9.48
N TYR A 166 -25.11 3.64 9.35
CA TYR A 166 -25.75 3.80 8.03
C TYR A 166 -24.92 4.70 7.10
N GLU A 167 -24.35 5.78 7.62
CA GLU A 167 -23.44 6.65 6.86
C GLU A 167 -22.18 5.89 6.41
N ASP A 168 -21.59 5.08 7.28
CA ASP A 168 -20.46 4.19 6.93
C ASP A 168 -20.81 3.24 5.77
N ILE A 169 -21.97 2.58 5.83
CA ILE A 169 -22.44 1.67 4.77
C ILE A 169 -22.62 2.44 3.46
N GLY A 170 -23.26 3.62 3.50
CA GLY A 170 -23.44 4.46 2.31
C GLY A 170 -22.11 4.97 1.73
N ARG A 171 -21.11 5.26 2.58
CA ARG A 171 -19.76 5.61 2.12
C ARG A 171 -19.06 4.46 1.40
N MET A 172 -19.27 3.22 1.84
CA MET A 172 -18.66 2.05 1.19
C MET A 172 -19.23 1.83 -0.23
N ASP A 173 -20.53 2.04 -0.42
CA ASP A 173 -21.17 2.02 -1.76
C ASP A 173 -20.56 3.07 -2.69
N ALA A 174 -20.45 4.30 -2.19
CA ALA A 174 -19.87 5.41 -2.95
C ALA A 174 -18.40 5.13 -3.29
N GLN A 175 -17.61 4.66 -2.32
CA GLN A 175 -16.18 4.38 -2.49
C GLN A 175 -15.93 3.27 -3.52
N LEU A 176 -16.72 2.18 -3.53
CA LEU A 176 -16.59 1.14 -4.56
C LEU A 176 -16.80 1.66 -5.98
N THR A 177 -17.77 2.56 -6.14
CA THR A 177 -18.04 3.23 -7.42
C THR A 177 -16.89 4.17 -7.80
N GLU A 178 -16.40 4.95 -6.85
CA GLU A 178 -15.30 5.90 -7.02
C GLU A 178 -14.00 5.20 -7.42
N LEU A 179 -13.62 4.11 -6.75
CA LEU A 179 -12.41 3.33 -7.08
C LEU A 179 -12.41 2.83 -8.53
N SER A 180 -13.57 2.42 -9.05
CA SER A 180 -13.68 1.97 -10.45
C SER A 180 -13.43 3.11 -11.43
N LEU A 181 -13.94 4.31 -11.12
CA LEU A 181 -13.78 5.50 -11.93
C LEU A 181 -12.34 6.05 -11.85
N GLU A 182 -11.74 6.04 -10.66
CA GLU A 182 -10.34 6.42 -10.45
C GLU A 182 -9.40 5.51 -11.26
N LEU A 183 -9.61 4.19 -11.25
CA LEU A 183 -8.81 3.27 -12.05
C LEU A 183 -8.96 3.55 -13.56
N ASP A 184 -10.18 3.73 -14.06
CA ASP A 184 -10.43 4.08 -15.47
C ASP A 184 -9.71 5.40 -15.85
N GLU A 185 -9.71 6.40 -14.95
CA GLU A 185 -9.01 7.67 -15.15
C GLU A 185 -7.49 7.47 -15.25
N LEU A 186 -6.90 6.67 -14.36
CA LEU A 186 -5.47 6.36 -14.38
C LEU A 186 -5.08 5.57 -15.63
N GLU A 187 -5.92 4.63 -16.07
CA GLU A 187 -5.72 3.92 -17.34
C GLU A 187 -5.72 4.88 -18.53
N SER A 188 -6.60 5.88 -18.53
CA SER A 188 -6.65 6.90 -19.59
C SER A 188 -5.39 7.78 -19.65
N ARG A 189 -4.66 7.87 -18.53
CA ARG A 189 -3.38 8.58 -18.39
C ARG A 189 -2.17 7.71 -18.70
N GLY A 190 -2.38 6.45 -19.07
CA GLY A 190 -1.32 5.54 -19.51
C GLY A 190 -0.86 4.53 -18.46
N TYR A 191 -1.58 4.38 -17.35
CA TYR A 191 -1.37 3.23 -16.46
C TYR A 191 -1.94 1.96 -17.11
N VAL A 192 -1.10 0.95 -17.33
CA VAL A 192 -1.52 -0.26 -18.07
C VAL A 192 -1.72 -1.47 -17.16
N HIS A 193 -1.24 -1.44 -15.91
CA HIS A 193 -1.23 -2.59 -15.00
C HIS A 193 -2.45 -2.65 -14.06
N GLY A 194 -3.63 -2.32 -14.60
CA GLY A 194 -4.88 -2.18 -13.84
C GLY A 194 -5.63 -3.49 -13.55
N ALA A 195 -5.33 -4.60 -14.23
CA ALA A 195 -6.20 -5.79 -14.21
C ALA A 195 -6.36 -6.38 -12.80
N SER A 196 -5.27 -6.52 -12.05
CA SER A 196 -5.33 -7.10 -10.70
C SER A 196 -6.06 -6.19 -9.70
N ILE A 197 -6.01 -4.87 -9.89
CA ILE A 197 -6.76 -3.90 -9.09
C ILE A 197 -8.24 -3.99 -9.45
N ASP A 198 -8.55 -4.11 -10.74
CA ASP A 198 -9.90 -4.26 -11.25
C ASP A 198 -10.58 -5.52 -10.70
N ASP A 199 -9.91 -6.67 -10.78
CA ASP A 199 -10.37 -7.95 -10.21
C ASP A 199 -10.66 -7.83 -8.72
N ARG A 200 -9.82 -7.10 -7.99
CA ARG A 200 -10.02 -6.84 -6.55
C ARG A 200 -11.25 -5.96 -6.31
N ILE A 201 -11.43 -4.89 -7.07
CA ILE A 201 -12.61 -4.01 -6.98
C ILE A 201 -13.88 -4.82 -7.27
N GLU A 202 -13.89 -5.64 -8.31
CA GLU A 202 -15.04 -6.49 -8.66
C GLU A 202 -15.34 -7.50 -7.55
N LEU A 203 -14.31 -8.22 -7.07
CA LEU A 203 -14.46 -9.17 -5.97
C LEU A 203 -15.04 -8.49 -4.71
N PHE A 204 -14.63 -7.25 -4.41
CA PHE A 204 -15.16 -6.52 -3.27
C PHE A 204 -16.58 -6.03 -3.49
N SER A 205 -16.92 -5.60 -4.69
CA SER A 205 -18.31 -5.28 -5.05
C SER A 205 -19.22 -6.47 -4.80
N GLN A 206 -18.84 -7.67 -5.25
CA GLN A 206 -19.61 -8.90 -5.03
C GLN A 206 -19.71 -9.27 -3.55
N LYS A 207 -18.61 -9.17 -2.79
CA LYS A 207 -18.60 -9.44 -1.34
C LYS A 207 -19.51 -8.46 -0.59
N TRP A 208 -19.48 -7.20 -0.97
CA TRP A 208 -20.28 -6.14 -0.37
C TRP A 208 -21.77 -6.34 -0.64
N GLU A 209 -22.15 -6.62 -1.88
CA GLU A 209 -23.53 -6.96 -2.27
C GLU A 209 -24.06 -8.16 -1.47
N ALA A 210 -23.24 -9.19 -1.25
CA ALA A 210 -23.61 -10.35 -0.44
C ALA A 210 -23.70 -10.07 1.07
N LEU A 211 -23.01 -9.03 1.56
CA LEU A 211 -22.96 -8.65 2.96
C LEU A 211 -24.10 -7.69 3.35
N GLN A 212 -24.51 -6.81 2.44
CA GLN A 212 -25.53 -5.78 2.67
C GLN A 212 -26.83 -6.32 3.30
N PRO A 213 -27.47 -7.39 2.79
CA PRO A 213 -28.71 -7.90 3.40
C PRO A 213 -28.52 -8.35 4.86
N LYS A 214 -27.34 -8.89 5.20
CA LYS A 214 -27.02 -9.34 6.55
C LYS A 214 -26.80 -8.15 7.48
N LEU A 215 -26.13 -7.10 7.00
CA LEU A 215 -25.97 -5.84 7.74
C LEU A 215 -27.32 -5.19 8.02
N GLU A 216 -28.21 -5.15 7.02
CA GLU A 216 -29.55 -4.60 7.20
C GLU A 216 -30.38 -5.38 8.22
N GLU A 217 -30.35 -6.72 8.17
CA GLU A 217 -31.06 -7.57 9.13
C GLU A 217 -30.52 -7.36 10.55
N GLU A 218 -29.20 -7.32 10.69
CA GLU A 218 -28.54 -7.08 11.98
C GLU A 218 -28.85 -5.67 12.52
N LEU A 219 -28.79 -4.64 11.68
CA LEU A 219 -29.15 -3.26 12.03
C LEU A 219 -30.60 -3.18 12.52
N LYS A 220 -31.55 -3.76 11.78
CA LYS A 220 -32.97 -3.80 12.18
C LYS A 220 -33.14 -4.47 13.54
N ARG A 221 -32.42 -5.56 13.79
CA ARG A 221 -32.43 -6.27 15.07
C ARG A 221 -31.86 -5.41 16.21
N GLN A 222 -30.71 -4.78 16.00
CA GLN A 222 -30.06 -3.95 17.01
C GLN A 222 -30.89 -2.71 17.34
N VAL A 223 -31.41 -2.01 16.33
CA VAL A 223 -32.29 -0.86 16.53
C VAL A 223 -33.52 -1.26 17.37
N ALA A 224 -34.19 -2.37 17.07
CA ALA A 224 -35.33 -2.83 17.88
C ALA A 224 -34.97 -3.11 19.36
N LEU A 225 -33.77 -3.62 19.62
CA LEU A 225 -33.27 -3.85 20.99
C LEU A 225 -32.92 -2.53 21.68
N LEU A 226 -32.30 -1.59 20.96
CA LEU A 226 -31.95 -0.27 21.46
C LEU A 226 -33.19 0.58 21.73
N ASP A 227 -34.23 0.49 20.90
CA ASP A 227 -35.54 1.12 21.13
C ASP A 227 -36.10 0.70 22.50
N THR A 228 -36.14 -0.61 22.76
CA THR A 228 -36.63 -1.16 24.03
C THR A 228 -35.77 -0.68 25.22
N GLY A 229 -34.45 -0.56 25.02
CA GLY A 229 -33.54 -0.05 26.05
C GLY A 229 -33.74 1.44 26.33
N LEU A 230 -33.95 2.25 25.30
CA LEU A 230 -34.16 3.68 25.40
C LEU A 230 -35.48 3.99 26.15
N ASP A 231 -36.52 3.18 25.95
CA ASP A 231 -37.80 3.29 26.67
C ASP A 231 -37.65 3.16 28.18
N ASP A 232 -36.76 2.27 28.65
CA ASP A 232 -36.44 2.15 30.08
C ASP A 232 -35.72 3.39 30.60
N VAL A 233 -34.72 3.90 29.86
CA VAL A 233 -34.02 5.14 30.23
C VAL A 233 -35.00 6.32 30.28
N GLU A 234 -35.85 6.48 29.27
CA GLU A 234 -36.87 7.52 29.19
C GLU A 234 -37.80 7.46 30.41
N SER A 235 -38.25 6.26 30.79
CA SER A 235 -39.07 6.04 32.00
C SER A 235 -38.37 6.52 33.27
N LYS A 236 -37.06 6.24 33.43
CA LYS A 236 -36.28 6.72 34.60
C LYS A 236 -36.08 8.22 34.58
N VAL A 237 -35.81 8.81 33.41
CA VAL A 237 -35.67 10.25 33.23
C VAL A 237 -36.99 10.97 33.56
N ASN A 238 -38.12 10.44 33.11
CA ASN A 238 -39.44 10.99 33.43
C ASN A 238 -39.76 10.90 34.93
N ALA A 239 -39.39 9.80 35.59
CA ALA A 239 -39.53 9.65 37.04
C ALA A 239 -38.67 10.66 37.82
N MET A 240 -37.43 10.89 37.35
CA MET A 240 -36.53 11.91 37.89
C MET A 240 -37.11 13.32 37.73
N GLN A 241 -37.73 13.64 36.61
CA GLN A 241 -38.34 14.95 36.36
C GLN A 241 -39.62 15.17 37.18
N GLY A 242 -40.47 14.14 37.32
CA GLY A 242 -41.71 14.23 38.09
C GLY A 242 -41.48 14.32 39.60
N GLN A 243 -40.45 13.63 40.11
CA GLN A 243 -40.07 13.65 41.52
C GLN A 243 -38.54 13.69 41.69
N PRO A 244 -37.93 14.88 41.60
CA PRO A 244 -36.48 15.03 41.68
C PRO A 244 -35.97 14.68 43.08
N SER A 245 -35.13 13.65 43.14
CA SER A 245 -34.47 13.19 44.35
C SER A 245 -33.13 12.57 44.00
N GLN A 246 -32.22 12.46 44.97
CA GLN A 246 -30.92 11.82 44.75
C GLN A 246 -31.07 10.37 44.24
N GLY A 247 -32.07 9.63 44.73
CA GLY A 247 -32.34 8.26 44.29
C GLY A 247 -32.85 8.16 42.85
N THR A 248 -33.76 9.06 42.43
CA THR A 248 -34.29 9.06 41.05
C THR A 248 -33.24 9.53 40.04
N ILE A 249 -32.38 10.47 40.41
CA ILE A 249 -31.22 10.89 39.60
C ILE A 249 -30.23 9.73 39.44
N GLN A 250 -29.84 9.07 40.53
CA GLN A 250 -28.88 7.96 40.47
C GLN A 250 -29.42 6.77 39.64
N ALA A 251 -30.71 6.49 39.75
CA ALA A 251 -31.36 5.47 38.93
C ALA A 251 -31.33 5.83 37.44
N ALA A 252 -31.64 7.08 37.07
CA ALA A 252 -31.57 7.54 35.68
C ALA A 252 -30.13 7.52 35.13
N GLN A 253 -29.14 7.96 35.92
CA GLN A 253 -27.72 7.88 35.56
C GLN A 253 -27.26 6.43 35.30
N THR A 254 -27.67 5.50 36.16
CA THR A 254 -27.29 4.09 36.05
C THR A 254 -27.93 3.44 34.81
N ALA A 255 -29.20 3.76 34.54
CA ALA A 255 -29.90 3.33 33.33
C ALA A 255 -29.23 3.89 32.06
N ALA A 256 -28.92 5.19 32.04
CA ALA A 256 -28.24 5.84 30.92
C ALA A 256 -26.86 5.23 30.63
N ALA A 257 -26.02 5.06 31.65
CA ALA A 257 -24.69 4.44 31.49
C ALA A 257 -24.76 2.97 31.03
N GLY A 258 -25.75 2.22 31.55
CA GLY A 258 -25.99 0.85 31.10
C GLY A 258 -26.47 0.78 29.65
N PHE A 259 -27.26 1.75 29.20
CA PHE A 259 -27.72 1.87 27.83
C PHE A 259 -26.61 2.30 26.87
N ASP A 260 -25.80 3.30 27.26
CA ASP A 260 -24.58 3.72 26.54
C ASP A 260 -23.67 2.53 26.22
N SER A 261 -23.42 1.67 27.21
CA SER A 261 -22.63 0.45 27.01
C SER A 261 -23.25 -0.51 25.99
N ARG A 262 -24.59 -0.54 25.87
CA ARG A 262 -25.30 -1.38 24.88
C ARG A 262 -25.24 -0.78 23.48
N VAL A 263 -25.38 0.54 23.36
CA VAL A 263 -25.22 1.27 22.08
C VAL A 263 -23.83 1.01 21.52
N ASN A 264 -22.79 1.28 22.30
CA ASN A 264 -21.40 1.02 21.92
C ASN A 264 -21.14 -0.46 21.54
N ALA A 265 -21.79 -1.40 22.24
CA ALA A 265 -21.65 -2.82 21.91
C ALA A 265 -22.35 -3.18 20.59
N ALA A 266 -23.52 -2.60 20.31
CA ALA A 266 -24.24 -2.78 19.06
C ALA A 266 -23.45 -2.21 17.88
N GLU A 267 -22.92 -0.99 18.00
CA GLU A 267 -22.07 -0.36 16.99
C GLU A 267 -20.85 -1.21 16.66
N ARG A 268 -20.09 -1.64 17.67
CA ARG A 268 -18.91 -2.51 17.46
C ARG A 268 -19.28 -3.85 16.84
N SER A 269 -20.43 -4.40 17.22
CA SER A 269 -20.91 -5.66 16.65
C SER A 269 -21.20 -5.53 15.17
N ILE A 270 -21.82 -4.42 14.74
CA ILE A 270 -22.14 -4.19 13.33
C ILE A 270 -20.90 -3.77 12.54
N ALA A 271 -20.08 -2.85 13.07
CA ALA A 271 -18.82 -2.43 12.46
C ALA A 271 -17.89 -3.61 12.20
N GLY A 272 -17.81 -4.56 13.15
CA GLY A 272 -17.03 -5.78 12.99
C GLY A 272 -17.45 -6.68 11.82
N LEU A 273 -18.68 -6.54 11.30
CA LEU A 273 -19.15 -7.31 10.14
C LEU A 273 -18.59 -6.79 8.81
N TYR A 274 -18.26 -5.50 8.70
CA TYR A 274 -17.79 -4.88 7.46
C TYR A 274 -16.37 -4.31 7.54
N GLU A 275 -15.73 -4.32 8.70
CA GLU A 275 -14.39 -3.76 8.92
C GLU A 275 -13.33 -4.32 7.96
N GLU A 276 -13.38 -5.61 7.65
CA GLU A 276 -12.43 -6.22 6.71
C GLU A 276 -12.57 -5.63 5.30
N VAL A 277 -13.82 -5.49 4.82
CA VAL A 277 -14.10 -4.89 3.50
C VAL A 277 -13.64 -3.43 3.50
N LYS A 278 -13.96 -2.68 4.55
CA LYS A 278 -13.54 -1.27 4.71
C LYS A 278 -12.01 -1.11 4.66
N SER A 279 -11.28 -1.95 5.40
CA SER A 279 -9.81 -1.95 5.41
C SER A 279 -9.22 -2.25 4.03
N GLN A 280 -9.80 -3.20 3.29
CA GLN A 280 -9.35 -3.56 1.95
C GLN A 280 -9.65 -2.47 0.90
N LEU A 281 -10.79 -1.78 1.01
CA LEU A 281 -11.10 -0.62 0.16
C LEU A 281 -10.12 0.54 0.39
N TYR A 282 -9.72 0.79 1.64
CA TYR A 282 -8.70 1.79 1.94
C TYR A 282 -7.33 1.43 1.34
N GLN A 283 -6.99 0.15 1.28
CA GLN A 283 -5.75 -0.29 0.65
C GLN A 283 -5.76 -0.03 -0.86
N ILE A 284 -6.86 -0.31 -1.55
CA ILE A 284 -7.00 0.00 -2.99
C ILE A 284 -6.95 1.51 -3.22
N SER A 285 -7.70 2.30 -2.44
CA SER A 285 -7.68 3.77 -2.55
C SER A 285 -6.29 4.35 -2.31
N TYR A 286 -5.52 3.77 -1.39
CA TYR A 286 -4.13 4.16 -1.18
C TYR A 286 -3.27 3.83 -2.40
N GLU A 287 -3.41 2.62 -2.96
CA GLU A 287 -2.69 2.17 -4.14
C GLU A 287 -2.98 3.04 -5.38
N LEU A 288 -4.26 3.33 -5.68
CA LEU A 288 -4.64 4.23 -6.78
C LEU A 288 -4.05 5.62 -6.60
N ARG A 289 -4.04 6.17 -5.38
CA ARG A 289 -3.38 7.47 -5.11
C ARG A 289 -1.87 7.43 -5.28
N GLN A 290 -1.21 6.30 -5.04
CA GLN A 290 0.22 6.16 -5.33
C GLN A 290 0.48 6.11 -6.83
N ILE A 291 -0.41 5.46 -7.60
CA ILE A 291 -0.34 5.42 -9.07
C ILE A 291 -0.57 6.83 -9.64
N ASP A 292 -1.60 7.53 -9.16
CA ASP A 292 -1.89 8.92 -9.51
C ASP A 292 -0.67 9.83 -9.30
N TRP A 293 -0.09 9.75 -8.09
CA TRP A 293 1.11 10.49 -7.74
C TRP A 293 2.30 10.14 -8.65
N MET A 294 2.50 8.86 -8.99
CA MET A 294 3.54 8.44 -9.92
C MET A 294 3.35 9.05 -11.31
N LEU A 295 2.12 9.00 -11.84
CA LEU A 295 1.82 9.54 -13.16
C LEU A 295 2.01 11.06 -13.20
N ASP A 296 1.60 11.79 -12.16
CA ASP A 296 1.89 13.23 -12.02
C ASP A 296 3.38 13.52 -12.12
N HIS A 297 4.21 12.71 -11.47
CA HIS A 297 5.65 12.90 -11.48
C HIS A 297 6.26 12.58 -12.85
N LEU A 298 5.86 11.49 -13.49
CA LEU A 298 6.28 11.14 -14.85
C LEU A 298 5.88 12.20 -15.89
N GLU A 299 4.69 12.79 -15.76
CA GLU A 299 4.22 13.86 -16.67
C GLU A 299 5.08 15.14 -16.53
N THR A 300 5.62 15.41 -15.34
CA THR A 300 6.49 16.55 -15.07
C THR A 300 7.98 16.27 -15.30
N ALA A 301 8.37 15.01 -15.50
CA ALA A 301 9.74 14.62 -15.75
C ALA A 301 10.16 15.02 -17.18
N THR A 302 11.19 15.86 -17.30
CA THR A 302 11.64 16.37 -18.62
C THR A 302 12.54 15.40 -19.37
N ASP A 303 13.27 14.57 -18.62
CA ASP A 303 14.30 13.67 -19.16
C ASP A 303 13.85 12.21 -19.23
N ILE A 304 12.63 11.91 -18.75
CA ILE A 304 12.05 10.56 -18.82
C ILE A 304 11.14 10.46 -20.04
N SER A 305 11.40 9.45 -20.86
CA SER A 305 10.45 8.99 -21.88
C SER A 305 10.33 7.49 -21.78
N LEU A 306 9.10 7.02 -21.60
CA LEU A 306 8.77 5.61 -21.69
C LEU A 306 8.85 5.14 -23.15
N TYR A 307 9.23 3.88 -23.35
CA TYR A 307 9.18 3.19 -24.64
C TYR A 307 7.74 2.88 -25.04
N GLU A 308 7.55 2.47 -26.30
CA GLU A 308 6.26 1.93 -26.72
C GLU A 308 5.96 0.65 -25.92
N ALA A 309 4.69 0.45 -25.53
CA ALA A 309 4.31 -0.63 -24.61
C ALA A 309 5.03 -0.65 -23.24
N GLU A 310 5.85 0.33 -22.85
CA GLU A 310 6.40 0.42 -21.48
C GLU A 310 5.35 0.99 -20.52
N GLY A 311 5.07 0.25 -19.45
CA GLY A 311 4.07 0.57 -18.44
C GLY A 311 4.72 1.04 -17.14
N PRO A 312 4.33 2.22 -16.60
CA PRO A 312 4.80 2.63 -15.29
C PRO A 312 4.11 1.77 -14.21
N LEU A 313 4.86 1.34 -13.19
CA LEU A 313 4.39 0.44 -12.15
C LEU A 313 4.35 1.07 -10.77
N ALA A 314 5.47 1.66 -10.35
CA ALA A 314 5.58 2.26 -9.04
C ALA A 314 6.57 3.43 -9.05
N ALA A 315 6.36 4.36 -8.12
CA ALA A 315 7.34 5.38 -7.80
C ALA A 315 7.42 5.58 -6.29
N VAL A 316 8.58 6.04 -5.82
CA VAL A 316 8.82 6.38 -4.43
C VAL A 316 9.84 7.49 -4.34
N GLU A 317 9.66 8.39 -3.38
CA GLU A 317 10.71 9.32 -2.98
C GLU A 317 11.93 8.53 -2.48
N ALA A 318 13.12 8.86 -2.95
CA ALA A 318 14.32 8.13 -2.58
C ALA A 318 15.56 9.05 -2.53
N GLU A 319 16.50 8.67 -1.67
CA GLU A 319 17.83 9.28 -1.58
C GLU A 319 18.85 8.30 -2.14
N TRP A 320 19.61 8.71 -3.16
CA TRP A 320 20.62 7.86 -3.80
C TRP A 320 21.97 7.93 -3.08
N GLN A 321 22.29 6.95 -2.25
CA GLN A 321 23.51 6.95 -1.43
C GLN A 321 24.72 6.44 -2.19
N GLN A 322 25.65 7.34 -2.51
CA GLN A 322 26.93 6.99 -3.12
C GLN A 322 27.96 6.66 -2.04
N ASP A 323 28.55 5.47 -2.10
CA ASP A 323 29.58 4.99 -1.15
C ASP A 323 29.17 5.03 0.34
N GLY A 324 27.87 5.03 0.63
CA GLY A 324 27.31 5.08 1.99
C GLY A 324 27.26 6.49 2.60
N GLU A 325 27.49 7.52 1.79
CA GLU A 325 27.25 8.92 2.14
C GLU A 325 25.85 9.36 1.68
N GLU A 326 25.33 10.42 2.31
CA GLU A 326 24.10 11.10 1.87
C GLU A 326 24.30 11.55 0.42
N GLY A 327 23.31 11.28 -0.43
CA GLY A 327 23.34 11.67 -1.83
C GLY A 327 22.09 12.44 -2.24
N PRO A 328 21.87 12.63 -3.54
CA PRO A 328 20.78 13.47 -4.03
C PRO A 328 19.42 12.86 -3.68
N ASP A 329 18.49 13.72 -3.30
CA ASP A 329 17.08 13.38 -3.16
C ASP A 329 16.39 13.38 -4.53
N GLY A 330 15.44 12.48 -4.70
CA GLY A 330 14.74 12.32 -5.96
C GLY A 330 13.62 11.30 -5.92
N ILE A 331 13.25 10.82 -7.10
CA ILE A 331 12.19 9.84 -7.28
C ILE A 331 12.76 8.63 -8.00
N LEU A 332 12.58 7.48 -7.36
CA LEU A 332 12.87 6.19 -7.94
C LEU A 332 11.59 5.66 -8.59
N TYR A 333 11.64 5.43 -9.89
CA TYR A 333 10.57 4.83 -10.66
C TYR A 333 10.92 3.38 -11.02
N LEU A 334 9.89 2.55 -11.04
CA LEU A 334 9.91 1.21 -11.63
C LEU A 334 8.88 1.18 -12.74
N THR A 335 9.31 0.71 -13.90
CA THR A 335 8.45 0.34 -15.04
C THR A 335 8.48 -1.17 -15.20
N ASP A 336 7.68 -1.71 -16.11
CA ASP A 336 7.72 -3.12 -16.47
C ASP A 336 8.98 -3.54 -17.24
N GLN A 337 9.90 -2.61 -17.50
CA GLN A 337 11.14 -2.87 -18.23
C GLN A 337 12.39 -2.31 -17.52
N ARG A 338 12.28 -1.21 -16.77
CA ARG A 338 13.41 -0.41 -16.30
C ARG A 338 13.25 0.10 -14.87
N MET A 339 14.40 0.40 -14.26
CA MET A 339 14.54 1.22 -13.06
C MET A 339 15.10 2.58 -13.45
N LEU A 340 14.44 3.65 -13.02
CA LEU A 340 14.83 5.02 -13.32
C LEU A 340 14.98 5.80 -12.01
N PHE A 341 16.01 6.64 -11.88
CA PHE A 341 16.10 7.61 -10.78
C PHE A 341 16.30 9.02 -11.31
N GLU A 342 15.33 9.87 -11.01
CA GLU A 342 15.34 11.30 -11.29
C GLU A 342 15.71 12.05 -10.02
N GLN A 343 16.81 12.81 -10.05
CA GLN A 343 17.10 13.79 -9.01
C GLN A 343 16.03 14.88 -9.06
N ARG A 344 15.48 15.22 -7.90
CA ARG A 344 14.48 16.27 -7.76
C ARG A 344 14.57 16.88 -6.38
N GLU A 345 15.42 17.87 -6.24
CA GLU A 345 15.69 18.51 -4.95
C GLU A 345 15.85 20.03 -5.05
N GLU A 346 15.49 20.72 -3.97
CA GLU A 346 15.63 22.16 -3.87
C GLU A 346 16.98 22.52 -3.24
N VAL A 347 17.97 22.85 -4.07
CA VAL A 347 19.30 23.21 -3.60
C VAL A 347 19.35 24.70 -3.25
N VAL A 348 19.75 25.00 -2.02
CA VAL A 348 19.95 26.38 -1.57
C VAL A 348 21.22 26.95 -2.23
N THR A 349 21.04 27.73 -3.28
CA THR A 349 22.14 28.38 -4.01
C THR A 349 22.74 29.56 -3.24
N LYS A 350 21.96 30.21 -2.38
CA LYS A 350 22.44 31.35 -1.58
C LYS A 350 21.86 31.40 -0.16
N LYS A 351 22.75 31.57 0.81
CA LYS A 351 22.40 31.80 2.23
C LYS A 351 22.85 33.20 2.67
N LEU A 352 21.95 33.97 3.29
CA LEU A 352 22.25 35.24 3.94
C LEU A 352 22.61 34.99 5.40
N PHE A 353 23.72 35.59 5.86
CA PHE A 353 24.28 35.41 7.20
C PHE A 353 24.51 33.93 7.60
N GLY A 354 24.74 33.03 6.63
CA GLY A 354 25.06 31.62 6.89
C GLY A 354 23.89 30.74 7.34
N ILE A 355 22.72 31.31 7.64
CA ILE A 355 21.55 30.58 8.18
C ILE A 355 20.22 30.87 7.49
N ILE A 356 20.07 31.99 6.77
CA ILE A 356 18.80 32.35 6.11
C ILE A 356 18.86 31.98 4.63
N LYS A 357 18.02 31.02 4.20
CA LYS A 357 17.83 30.68 2.78
C LYS A 357 17.35 31.92 2.02
N THR A 358 18.12 32.37 1.04
CA THR A 358 17.85 33.59 0.26
C THR A 358 17.49 33.27 -1.17
N ASP A 359 18.10 32.23 -1.71
CA ASP A 359 17.90 31.79 -3.08
C ASP A 359 18.03 30.27 -3.14
N SER A 360 17.21 29.66 -3.97
CA SER A 360 17.17 28.22 -4.20
C SER A 360 16.85 27.91 -5.64
N GLU A 361 17.41 26.80 -6.11
CA GLU A 361 17.19 26.28 -7.45
C GLU A 361 16.70 24.84 -7.33
N MET A 362 15.65 24.51 -8.09
CA MET A 362 15.19 23.14 -8.23
C MET A 362 16.13 22.46 -9.24
N ILE A 363 16.91 21.48 -8.77
CA ILE A 363 17.67 20.62 -9.65
C ILE A 363 16.79 19.44 -10.01
N GLN A 364 16.56 19.25 -11.32
CA GLN A 364 15.80 18.15 -11.88
C GLN A 364 16.59 17.50 -13.02
N GLY A 365 16.75 16.18 -12.98
CA GLY A 365 17.42 15.46 -14.06
C GLY A 365 17.52 13.95 -13.82
N LEU A 366 17.47 13.19 -14.91
CA LEU A 366 17.64 11.73 -14.87
C LEU A 366 19.10 11.37 -14.57
N LEU A 367 19.36 10.72 -13.44
CA LEU A 367 20.70 10.30 -13.03
C LEU A 367 20.94 8.81 -13.27
N TRP A 368 19.88 8.00 -13.28
CA TRP A 368 19.97 6.56 -13.41
C TRP A 368 18.89 6.03 -14.36
N ASP A 369 19.31 5.18 -15.30
CA ASP A 369 18.46 4.45 -16.24
C ASP A 369 19.12 3.08 -16.46
N VAL A 370 18.48 2.03 -15.98
CA VAL A 370 18.97 0.64 -16.07
C VAL A 370 17.80 -0.30 -16.35
N ASP A 371 18.01 -1.21 -17.30
CA ASP A 371 17.05 -2.27 -17.61
C ASP A 371 16.94 -3.25 -16.44
N THR A 372 15.73 -3.75 -16.19
CA THR A 372 15.48 -4.70 -15.09
C THR A 372 16.18 -6.04 -15.30
N GLU A 373 16.49 -6.39 -16.55
CA GLU A 373 17.28 -7.59 -16.91
C GLU A 373 18.75 -7.48 -16.49
N ASP A 374 19.28 -6.26 -16.39
CA ASP A 374 20.66 -6.00 -15.95
C ASP A 374 20.85 -6.15 -14.43
N ILE A 375 19.79 -6.41 -13.68
CA ILE A 375 19.85 -6.54 -12.23
C ILE A 375 20.27 -7.95 -11.83
N GLU A 376 21.51 -8.11 -11.37
CA GLU A 376 22.04 -9.41 -10.91
C GLU A 376 21.64 -9.73 -9.47
N GLU A 377 21.63 -8.73 -8.58
CA GLU A 377 21.29 -8.92 -7.17
C GLU A 377 20.52 -7.72 -6.60
N ILE A 378 19.46 -8.02 -5.83
CA ILE A 378 18.70 -7.02 -5.07
C ILE A 378 18.63 -7.46 -3.61
N LYS A 379 19.04 -6.56 -2.71
CA LYS A 379 18.93 -6.72 -1.26
C LYS A 379 18.07 -5.61 -0.67
N HIS A 380 17.40 -5.91 0.43
CA HIS A 380 16.79 -4.90 1.29
C HIS A 380 17.39 -4.96 2.69
N ALA A 381 17.44 -3.82 3.36
CA ALA A 381 17.87 -3.71 4.74
C ALA A 381 17.02 -2.66 5.49
N ARG A 382 17.07 -2.71 6.81
CA ARG A 382 16.53 -1.65 7.69
C ARG A 382 17.66 -1.11 8.54
N GLU A 383 18.04 0.14 8.31
CA GLU A 383 19.18 0.77 8.97
C GLU A 383 18.76 1.99 9.79
N GLY A 384 19.64 2.46 10.68
CA GLY A 384 19.35 3.60 11.54
C GLY A 384 18.30 3.32 12.65
N GLY A 385 17.74 4.42 13.18
CA GLY A 385 16.74 4.44 14.25
C GLY A 385 17.29 4.25 15.67
N PHE A 386 16.80 5.06 16.63
CA PHE A 386 17.04 4.84 18.06
C PHE A 386 15.93 3.95 18.63
N LEU A 387 16.29 2.83 19.27
CA LEU A 387 15.35 1.85 19.85
C LEU A 387 14.31 1.28 18.87
N GLY A 388 14.64 1.21 17.58
CA GLY A 388 13.79 0.60 16.55
C GLY A 388 12.68 1.49 16.00
N MET A 389 12.59 2.76 16.43
CA MET A 389 11.75 3.76 15.77
C MET A 389 12.57 4.55 14.74
N GLY A 390 11.97 4.82 13.58
CA GLY A 390 12.60 5.60 12.51
C GLY A 390 13.76 4.87 11.83
N LYS A 391 13.58 3.59 11.50
CA LYS A 391 14.54 2.89 10.64
C LYS A 391 14.31 3.29 9.20
N ASP A 392 15.40 3.53 8.49
CA ASP A 392 15.42 3.78 7.07
C ASP A 392 15.25 2.45 6.32
N GLU A 393 14.37 2.44 5.32
CA GLU A 393 14.15 1.31 4.42
C GLU A 393 15.16 1.43 3.27
N ILE A 394 16.12 0.52 3.22
CA ILE A 394 17.23 0.55 2.25
C ILE A 394 17.03 -0.53 1.20
N ILE A 395 17.25 -0.19 -0.07
CA ILE A 395 17.38 -1.13 -1.17
C ILE A 395 18.77 -1.00 -1.81
N GLU A 396 19.42 -2.13 -2.06
CA GLU A 396 20.74 -2.21 -2.68
C GLU A 396 20.68 -3.08 -3.94
N PHE A 397 21.37 -2.62 -4.97
CA PHE A 397 21.43 -3.25 -6.27
C PHE A 397 22.88 -3.59 -6.65
N VAL A 398 23.05 -4.73 -7.30
CA VAL A 398 24.25 -5.08 -8.07
C VAL A 398 23.79 -5.35 -9.50
N PHE A 399 24.45 -4.71 -10.46
CA PHE A 399 24.11 -4.80 -11.87
C PHE A 399 25.18 -5.55 -12.67
N SER A 400 24.79 -5.93 -13.88
CA SER A 400 25.65 -6.52 -14.90
C SER A 400 26.81 -5.58 -15.27
N ALA A 401 27.79 -6.11 -16.00
CA ALA A 401 28.89 -5.31 -16.53
C ALA A 401 28.45 -4.34 -17.65
N ASP A 402 27.28 -4.60 -18.25
CA ASP A 402 26.76 -3.88 -19.40
C ASP A 402 25.90 -2.68 -18.97
N ALA A 403 25.39 -2.70 -17.73
CA ALA A 403 24.68 -1.60 -17.10
C ALA A 403 25.48 -0.29 -17.00
N SER A 404 24.76 0.83 -16.95
CA SER A 404 25.34 2.18 -16.84
C SER A 404 26.10 2.43 -15.53
N ILE A 405 25.75 1.70 -14.46
CA ILE A 405 26.42 1.69 -13.16
C ILE A 405 26.52 0.25 -12.64
N SER A 406 27.51 -0.02 -11.78
CA SER A 406 27.72 -1.39 -11.25
C SER A 406 26.93 -1.70 -9.98
N ARG A 407 26.62 -0.68 -9.18
CA ARG A 407 25.89 -0.78 -7.91
C ARG A 407 25.11 0.49 -7.64
N ALA A 408 23.99 0.35 -6.94
CA ALA A 408 23.25 1.47 -6.40
C ALA A 408 22.71 1.13 -5.01
N ARG A 409 22.51 2.15 -4.19
CA ARG A 409 21.94 2.05 -2.86
C ARG A 409 20.96 3.20 -2.69
N PHE A 410 19.72 2.89 -2.33
CA PHE A 410 18.69 3.89 -2.10
C PHE A 410 18.10 3.74 -0.71
N LYS A 411 17.85 4.88 -0.07
CA LYS A 411 16.95 4.98 1.07
C LYS A 411 15.57 5.38 0.56
N LEU A 412 14.55 4.61 0.89
CA LEU A 412 13.17 4.81 0.43
C LEU A 412 12.37 5.66 1.43
N GLY A 413 11.59 6.61 0.91
CA GLY A 413 10.66 7.45 1.64
C GLY A 413 9.30 6.77 1.81
N GLY A 414 8.92 6.47 3.06
CA GLY A 414 7.55 6.05 3.41
C GLY A 414 7.11 4.66 2.94
N GLN A 415 7.89 3.97 2.09
CA GLN A 415 7.58 2.64 1.58
C GLN A 415 8.60 1.60 2.03
N LYS A 416 8.17 0.33 2.12
CA LYS A 416 9.01 -0.78 2.58
C LYS A 416 9.90 -1.29 1.45
N ALA A 417 11.20 -1.40 1.71
CA ALA A 417 12.13 -1.93 0.73
C ALA A 417 11.83 -3.39 0.36
N GLU A 418 11.30 -4.18 1.31
CA GLU A 418 10.89 -5.57 1.06
C GLU A 418 9.82 -5.68 -0.04
N ASP A 419 8.86 -4.75 -0.05
CA ASP A 419 7.75 -4.78 -1.02
C ASP A 419 8.24 -4.35 -2.41
N TRP A 420 9.16 -3.39 -2.49
CA TRP A 420 9.89 -3.06 -3.73
C TRP A 420 10.68 -4.25 -4.28
N VAL A 421 11.42 -4.98 -3.44
CA VAL A 421 12.16 -6.18 -3.90
C VAL A 421 11.20 -7.24 -4.47
N LYS A 422 10.02 -7.43 -3.88
CA LYS A 422 9.01 -8.36 -4.43
C LYS A 422 8.50 -7.88 -5.79
N LEU A 423 8.18 -6.59 -5.89
CA LEU A 423 7.66 -6.01 -7.13
C LEU A 423 8.69 -6.10 -8.26
N ILE A 424 9.94 -5.69 -8.03
CA ILE A 424 11.00 -5.76 -9.04
C ILE A 424 11.23 -7.21 -9.51
N ARG A 425 11.16 -8.19 -8.60
CA ARG A 425 11.28 -9.61 -8.99
C ARG A 425 10.12 -10.10 -9.85
N ARG A 426 8.90 -9.57 -9.67
CA ARG A 426 7.76 -9.87 -10.56
C ARG A 426 7.96 -9.27 -11.96
N VAL A 427 8.63 -8.11 -12.04
CA VAL A 427 9.03 -7.52 -13.32
C VAL A 427 10.09 -8.39 -13.99
N MET A 428 11.17 -8.74 -13.28
CA MET A 428 12.25 -9.59 -13.81
C MET A 428 11.76 -10.99 -14.25
N SER A 429 10.70 -11.53 -13.64
CA SER A 429 10.11 -12.81 -14.03
C SER A 429 9.11 -12.71 -15.17
N GLY A 430 8.72 -11.50 -15.59
CA GLY A 430 7.63 -11.24 -16.53
C GLY A 430 6.23 -11.52 -15.96
N GLU A 431 6.11 -11.84 -14.66
CA GLU A 431 4.81 -12.08 -14.01
C GLU A 431 3.93 -10.83 -14.06
N ILE A 432 4.53 -9.64 -14.05
CA ILE A 432 3.82 -8.37 -14.06
C ILE A 432 3.00 -8.13 -15.34
N ASP A 433 3.32 -8.81 -16.43
CA ASP A 433 2.57 -8.68 -17.69
C ASP A 433 1.15 -9.27 -17.57
N GLN A 434 0.92 -10.17 -16.60
CA GLN A 434 -0.42 -10.70 -16.30
C GLN A 434 -1.34 -9.67 -15.63
N ASP A 435 -0.77 -8.62 -15.05
CA ASP A 435 -1.53 -7.53 -14.42
C ASP A 435 -1.95 -6.46 -15.44
N ARG A 436 -1.57 -6.59 -16.72
CA ARG A 436 -1.97 -5.64 -17.77
C ARG A 436 -3.47 -5.72 -18.03
N ALA A 437 -4.12 -4.56 -18.13
CA ALA A 437 -5.52 -4.49 -18.53
C ALA A 437 -5.70 -5.01 -19.97
N ASP A 438 -6.82 -5.68 -20.22
CA ASP A 438 -7.12 -6.38 -21.48
C ASP A 438 -6.89 -5.52 -22.73
N ASP A 439 -7.22 -4.23 -22.65
CA ASP A 439 -7.08 -3.26 -23.74
C ASP A 439 -5.61 -3.05 -24.19
N TYR A 440 -4.63 -3.46 -23.39
CA TYR A 440 -3.19 -3.31 -23.64
C TYR A 440 -2.48 -4.62 -23.97
N VAL A 441 -3.18 -5.76 -24.00
CA VAL A 441 -2.56 -7.07 -24.28
C VAL A 441 -2.10 -7.15 -25.73
N GLU A 442 -2.92 -6.70 -26.68
CA GLU A 442 -2.56 -6.67 -28.11
C GLU A 442 -1.34 -5.76 -28.36
N GLU A 443 -1.28 -4.58 -27.70
CA GLU A 443 -0.12 -3.68 -27.78
C GLU A 443 1.17 -4.37 -27.29
N LEU A 444 1.09 -5.15 -26.20
CA LEU A 444 2.23 -5.92 -25.70
C LEU A 444 2.64 -7.02 -26.69
N GLU A 445 1.70 -7.79 -27.22
CA GLU A 445 1.97 -8.86 -28.19
C GLU A 445 2.66 -8.33 -29.46
N GLU A 446 2.18 -7.20 -29.99
CA GLU A 446 2.81 -6.50 -31.10
C GLU A 446 4.24 -6.07 -30.76
N ALA A 447 4.46 -5.47 -29.58
CA ALA A 447 5.78 -5.03 -29.15
C ALA A 447 6.76 -6.20 -28.98
N VAL A 448 6.28 -7.35 -28.47
CA VAL A 448 7.07 -8.59 -28.36
C VAL A 448 7.41 -9.16 -29.73
N ALA A 449 6.47 -9.16 -30.68
CA ALA A 449 6.72 -9.61 -32.04
C ALA A 449 7.75 -8.72 -32.77
N VAL A 450 7.62 -7.40 -32.63
CA VAL A 450 8.59 -6.42 -33.16
C VAL A 450 9.98 -6.65 -32.57
N ASN A 451 10.06 -6.92 -31.27
CA ASN A 451 11.31 -7.20 -30.58
C ASN A 451 11.99 -8.49 -31.10
N ALA A 452 11.21 -9.56 -31.26
CA ALA A 452 11.70 -10.85 -31.77
C ALA A 452 12.18 -10.78 -33.24
N ALA A 453 11.71 -9.79 -34.01
CA ALA A 453 12.11 -9.58 -35.39
C ALA A 453 13.47 -8.85 -35.55
N PHE A 454 14.13 -8.44 -34.47
CA PHE A 454 15.48 -7.88 -34.56
C PHE A 454 16.52 -8.97 -34.90
N PRO A 455 17.47 -8.69 -35.80
CA PRO A 455 18.50 -9.65 -36.14
C PRO A 455 19.52 -9.82 -35.01
N GLU A 456 19.91 -11.07 -34.70
CA GLU A 456 20.99 -11.40 -33.75
C GLU A 456 22.38 -10.89 -34.20
N SER A 457 22.52 -10.43 -35.44
CA SER A 457 23.77 -9.91 -35.99
C SER A 457 23.51 -8.74 -36.93
N CYS A 458 24.33 -7.70 -36.81
CA CYS A 458 24.25 -6.51 -37.62
C CYS A 458 24.35 -6.85 -39.12
N PRO A 459 23.34 -6.53 -39.94
CA PRO A 459 23.40 -6.78 -41.39
C PRO A 459 24.56 -6.07 -42.10
N ASN A 460 25.04 -4.95 -41.53
CA ASN A 460 26.11 -4.14 -42.12
C ASN A 460 27.52 -4.68 -41.78
N CYS A 461 27.82 -4.95 -40.50
CA CYS A 461 29.16 -5.33 -40.05
C CYS A 461 29.30 -6.76 -39.51
N ARG A 462 28.18 -7.50 -39.39
CA ARG A 462 28.09 -8.84 -38.77
C ARG A 462 28.54 -8.92 -37.31
N GLY A 463 28.64 -7.77 -36.63
CA GLY A 463 28.80 -7.76 -35.18
C GLY A 463 27.56 -8.34 -34.51
N PRO A 464 27.71 -9.06 -33.37
CA PRO A 464 26.56 -9.56 -32.62
C PRO A 464 25.68 -8.40 -32.17
N LEU A 465 24.37 -8.60 -32.10
CA LEU A 465 23.43 -7.63 -31.56
C LEU A 465 22.64 -8.30 -30.45
N GLU A 466 22.45 -7.57 -29.36
CA GLU A 466 21.52 -7.94 -28.31
C GLU A 466 20.10 -7.55 -28.73
N ALA A 467 19.12 -8.33 -28.28
CA ALA A 467 17.72 -7.97 -28.47
C ALA A 467 17.48 -6.65 -27.73
N PRO A 468 16.82 -5.66 -28.36
CA PRO A 468 16.51 -4.43 -27.65
C PRO A 468 15.50 -4.66 -26.52
N PRO A 469 15.23 -3.65 -25.69
CA PRO A 469 14.02 -3.62 -24.87
C PRO A 469 12.73 -3.67 -25.71
N ARG A 470 11.61 -4.05 -25.09
CA ARG A 470 10.31 -4.14 -25.77
C ARG A 470 9.85 -2.73 -26.17
N GLY A 471 9.28 -2.62 -27.38
CA GLY A 471 8.80 -1.35 -27.93
C GLY A 471 9.87 -0.41 -28.49
N VAL A 472 11.11 -0.88 -28.63
CA VAL A 472 12.15 -0.15 -29.36
C VAL A 472 12.05 -0.47 -30.85
N ALA A 473 11.76 0.56 -31.66
CA ALA A 473 11.60 0.41 -33.11
C ALA A 473 12.92 0.38 -33.90
N SER A 474 14.04 0.81 -33.29
CA SER A 474 15.36 0.79 -33.92
C SER A 474 16.49 0.89 -32.90
N ILE A 475 17.63 0.24 -33.16
CA ILE A 475 18.86 0.34 -32.36
C ILE A 475 20.04 0.83 -33.18
N GLN A 476 21.06 1.40 -32.53
CA GLN A 476 22.35 1.67 -33.16
C GLN A 476 23.30 0.52 -32.92
N CYS A 477 23.93 0.01 -33.97
CA CYS A 477 24.94 -1.05 -33.84
C CYS A 477 26.19 -0.50 -33.13
N PRO A 478 26.63 -1.08 -32.01
CA PRO A 478 27.78 -0.56 -31.24
C PRO A 478 29.13 -0.73 -31.95
N TYR A 479 29.18 -1.47 -33.07
CA TYR A 479 30.40 -1.76 -33.82
C TYR A 479 30.60 -0.90 -35.07
N CYS A 480 29.51 -0.43 -35.67
CA CYS A 480 29.58 0.30 -36.94
C CYS A 480 28.60 1.48 -37.06
N ASP A 481 27.88 1.81 -35.98
CA ASP A 481 26.92 2.91 -35.90
C ASP A 481 25.79 2.85 -36.94
N ALA A 482 25.54 1.67 -37.53
CA ALA A 482 24.40 1.45 -38.41
C ALA A 482 23.11 1.38 -37.60
N THR A 483 22.07 2.08 -38.06
CA THR A 483 20.73 1.98 -37.50
C THR A 483 20.07 0.69 -37.97
N ILE A 484 19.69 -0.15 -37.03
CA ILE A 484 19.09 -1.46 -37.25
C ILE A 484 17.61 -1.40 -36.89
N THR A 485 16.77 -1.91 -37.77
CA THR A 485 15.32 -2.02 -37.58
C THR A 485 14.90 -3.50 -37.61
N PRO A 486 13.72 -3.85 -37.07
CA PRO A 486 13.17 -5.19 -37.21
C PRO A 486 13.12 -5.63 -38.66
N ILE A 487 13.44 -6.90 -38.93
CA ILE A 487 13.27 -7.51 -40.24
C ILE A 487 11.76 -7.66 -40.45
N LYS A 488 11.21 -6.94 -41.43
CA LYS A 488 9.84 -7.20 -41.87
C LYS A 488 9.87 -8.47 -42.69
N ASP A 489 9.08 -9.47 -42.31
CA ASP A 489 8.80 -10.59 -43.19
C ASP A 489 8.18 -10.01 -44.48
N GLU A 490 8.91 -10.09 -45.60
CA GLU A 490 8.35 -9.79 -46.91
C GLU A 490 7.39 -10.95 -47.25
N GLU A 491 6.09 -10.75 -47.05
CA GLU A 491 5.02 -11.64 -47.55
C GLU A 491 4.96 -11.73 -49.08
#